data_AF-A0A849QNE3-F1
#
_entry.id   AF-A0A849QNE3-F1
#
_cell.length_a   1.000
_cell.length_b   1.000
_cell.length_c   1.000
_cell.angle_alpha   90.00
_cell.angle_beta   90.00
_cell.angle_gamma   90.00
#
_symmetry.space_group_name_H-M   'P 1'
#
loop_
_entity.id
_entity.type
_entity.pdbx_description
1 polymer ?
#
loop_
_entity_poly.entity_id
_entity_poly.type
_entity_poly.pdbx_seq_one_letter_code
_entity_poly.pdbx_strand_id
1 'polypeptide(L)'
;MPKPMIIHDPVHKTVILSELEQMLVNTRQVQRLRKIQQLGLADVVYAGANHTRFEHSIGTMHTASIIANALGLEPDEVQKVRIAGLLHDVGHSALSHAVEGVLKRNTKYQPVIDGKKVIKHESFTKSIIKNKFPNEKNICRHVEAEFGVDAHKFFDEIAKMATGDAHSLERPYLGHIISGDIDADRIDFLLRDSYHTGVSLGLIDVDQIVQSLTIKDKRI
;
A
#
# COMPACT_ATOMS: atom_id res chain seq x y z
N MET A 1 9.31 15.75 -20.65
CA MET A 1 8.78 14.81 -19.64
C MET A 1 9.97 14.22 -18.90
N PRO A 2 9.95 14.14 -17.56
CA PRO A 2 10.97 13.40 -16.83
C PRO A 2 10.96 11.93 -17.28
N LYS A 3 12.14 11.31 -17.31
CA LYS A 3 12.26 9.90 -17.68
C LYS A 3 11.52 9.05 -16.64
N PRO A 4 10.69 8.08 -17.03
CA PRO A 4 10.03 7.20 -16.07
C PRO A 4 11.07 6.46 -15.22
N MET A 5 10.91 6.47 -13.91
CA MET A 5 11.71 5.66 -13.01
C MET A 5 11.27 4.20 -13.15
N ILE A 6 12.26 3.33 -13.29
CA ILE A 6 12.06 1.88 -13.41
C ILE A 6 12.69 1.24 -12.20
N ILE A 7 11.91 0.41 -11.49
CA ILE A 7 12.39 -0.44 -10.41
C ILE A 7 12.36 -1.88 -10.91
N HIS A 8 13.49 -2.57 -10.76
CA HIS A 8 13.55 -4.01 -10.96
C HIS A 8 13.23 -4.73 -9.65
N ASP A 9 12.07 -5.37 -9.62
CA ASP A 9 11.56 -6.14 -8.49
C ASP A 9 11.75 -7.65 -8.75
N PRO A 10 12.26 -8.44 -7.79
CA PRO A 10 12.51 -9.86 -8.00
C PRO A 10 11.24 -10.69 -8.22
N VAL A 11 10.08 -10.22 -7.73
CA VAL A 11 8.78 -10.90 -7.86
C VAL A 11 8.08 -10.45 -9.14
N HIS A 12 8.02 -9.13 -9.35
CA HIS A 12 7.22 -8.51 -10.43
C HIS A 12 8.02 -8.06 -11.65
N LYS A 13 9.33 -8.32 -11.67
CA LYS A 13 10.27 -7.94 -12.74
C LYS A 13 10.39 -6.42 -12.92
N THR A 14 9.65 -5.82 -13.84
CA THR A 14 9.85 -4.41 -14.22
C THR A 14 8.63 -3.60 -13.77
N VAL A 15 8.83 -2.75 -12.77
CA VAL A 15 7.80 -1.84 -12.26
C VAL A 15 8.13 -0.41 -12.71
N ILE A 16 7.23 0.17 -13.50
CA ILE A 16 7.34 1.55 -14.02
C ILE A 16 6.52 2.47 -13.12
N LEU A 17 7.12 3.60 -12.74
CA LEU A 17 6.50 4.58 -11.84
C LEU A 17 6.14 5.86 -12.59
N SER A 18 4.92 6.36 -12.35
CA SER A 18 4.48 7.68 -12.80
C SER A 18 5.28 8.80 -12.12
N GLU A 19 5.16 10.04 -12.59
CA GLU A 19 5.85 11.18 -11.97
C GLU A 19 5.39 11.38 -10.52
N LEU A 20 4.08 11.31 -10.25
CA LEU A 20 3.54 11.40 -8.90
C LEU A 20 4.04 10.26 -8.00
N GLU A 21 4.07 9.02 -8.49
CA GLU A 21 4.58 7.86 -7.74
C GLU A 21 6.06 8.02 -7.42
N GLN A 22 6.87 8.54 -8.35
CA GLN A 22 8.28 8.85 -8.09
C GLN A 22 8.43 9.90 -6.98
N MET A 23 7.61 10.94 -7.00
CA MET A 23 7.64 11.97 -5.95
C MET A 23 7.27 11.38 -4.60
N LEU A 24 6.22 10.56 -4.53
CA LEU A 24 5.76 9.88 -3.30
C LEU A 24 6.80 8.89 -2.77
N VAL A 25 7.38 8.05 -3.63
CA VAL A 25 8.43 7.08 -3.27
C VAL A 25 9.64 7.78 -2.65
N ASN A 26 10.02 8.96 -3.15
CA ASN A 26 11.17 9.71 -2.64
C ASN A 26 10.91 10.49 -1.35
N THR A 27 9.70 10.43 -0.80
CA THR A 27 9.40 11.04 0.51
C THR A 27 10.02 10.25 1.66
N ARG A 28 10.29 10.92 2.80
CA ARG A 28 10.82 10.25 4.00
C ARG A 28 9.85 9.20 4.55
N GLN A 29 8.55 9.45 4.37
CA GLN A 29 7.43 8.64 4.82
C GLN A 29 7.50 7.26 4.16
N VAL A 30 7.76 7.20 2.85
CA VAL A 30 7.92 5.94 2.10
C VAL A 30 9.34 5.36 2.23
N GLN A 31 10.40 6.19 2.11
CA GLN A 31 11.78 5.71 2.17
C GLN A 31 12.12 5.01 3.50
N ARG A 32 11.47 5.37 4.61
CA ARG A 32 11.70 4.67 5.89
C ARG A 32 11.34 3.18 5.85
N LEU A 33 10.42 2.78 4.96
CA LEU A 33 9.96 1.39 4.86
C LEU A 33 11.12 0.44 4.50
N ARG A 34 12.19 0.96 3.89
CA ARG A 34 13.44 0.22 3.60
C ARG A 34 14.15 -0.30 4.85
N LYS A 35 13.74 0.14 6.04
CA LYS A 35 14.31 -0.26 7.33
C LYS A 35 13.32 -1.03 8.19
N ILE A 36 12.16 -1.40 7.64
CA ILE A 36 11.11 -2.12 8.35
C ILE A 36 10.95 -3.49 7.70
N GLN A 37 11.46 -4.53 8.35
CA GLN A 37 11.34 -5.91 7.87
C GLN A 37 9.88 -6.33 7.73
N GLN A 38 9.54 -6.95 6.60
CA GLN A 38 8.19 -7.42 6.30
C GLN A 38 7.68 -8.37 7.38
N LEU A 39 8.49 -9.37 7.72
CA LEU A 39 8.16 -10.47 8.62
C LEU A 39 8.70 -10.30 10.05
N GLY A 40 9.07 -9.08 10.44
CA GLY A 40 9.63 -8.81 11.76
C GLY A 40 10.93 -9.58 11.98
N LEU A 41 10.96 -10.49 12.97
CA LEU A 41 12.14 -11.28 13.35
C LEU A 41 12.20 -12.66 12.69
N ALA A 42 11.42 -12.90 11.65
CA ALA A 42 11.41 -14.19 10.97
C ALA A 42 12.77 -14.53 10.32
N ASP A 43 13.61 -13.54 10.06
CA ASP A 43 14.98 -13.70 9.56
C ASP A 43 15.87 -14.55 10.48
N VAL A 44 15.57 -14.60 11.78
CA VAL A 44 16.25 -15.46 12.76
C VAL A 44 16.02 -16.95 12.48
N VAL A 45 14.92 -17.30 11.81
CA VAL A 45 14.55 -18.68 11.45
C VAL A 45 14.75 -18.91 9.95
N TYR A 46 14.35 -17.96 9.12
CA TYR A 46 14.46 -17.97 7.67
C TYR A 46 15.47 -16.91 7.24
N ALA A 47 16.76 -17.28 7.16
CA ALA A 47 17.84 -16.32 6.88
C ALA A 47 17.69 -15.53 5.56
N GLY A 48 16.82 -15.96 4.63
CA GLY A 48 16.48 -15.23 3.41
C GLY A 48 15.38 -14.15 3.57
N ALA A 49 14.64 -14.15 4.68
CA ALA A 49 13.51 -13.25 4.97
C ALA A 49 13.95 -11.82 5.38
N ASN A 50 14.86 -11.23 4.60
CA ASN A 50 15.42 -9.91 4.85
C ASN A 50 14.64 -8.78 4.15
N HIS A 51 13.60 -9.13 3.40
CA HIS A 51 12.80 -8.16 2.67
C HIS A 51 12.04 -7.23 3.60
N THR A 52 11.78 -6.04 3.10
CA THR A 52 11.22 -4.92 3.82
C THR A 52 9.87 -4.52 3.26
N ARG A 53 9.14 -3.71 4.04
CA ARG A 53 7.85 -3.14 3.65
C ARG A 53 7.96 -2.26 2.40
N PHE A 54 9.16 -1.78 2.05
CA PHE A 54 9.36 -0.91 0.88
C PHE A 54 9.10 -1.65 -0.43
N GLU A 55 9.79 -2.74 -0.69
CA GLU A 55 9.61 -3.53 -1.91
C GLU A 55 8.24 -4.18 -1.95
N HIS A 56 7.68 -4.56 -0.80
CA HIS A 56 6.29 -4.99 -0.69
C HIS A 56 5.32 -3.90 -1.13
N SER A 57 5.45 -2.66 -0.64
CA SER A 57 4.61 -1.54 -1.07
C SER A 57 4.71 -1.25 -2.58
N ILE A 58 5.90 -1.37 -3.18
CA ILE A 58 6.09 -1.24 -4.64
C ILE A 58 5.38 -2.38 -5.37
N GLY A 59 5.46 -3.60 -4.86
CA GLY A 59 4.81 -4.77 -5.44
C GLY A 59 3.29 -4.75 -5.29
N THR A 60 2.76 -4.31 -4.15
CA THR A 60 1.32 -4.08 -3.93
C THR A 60 0.78 -3.00 -4.87
N MET A 61 1.50 -1.89 -5.06
CA MET A 61 1.17 -0.87 -6.06
C MET A 61 1.09 -1.47 -7.48
N HIS A 62 2.07 -2.28 -7.86
CA HIS A 62 2.08 -2.92 -9.18
C HIS A 62 0.90 -3.89 -9.34
N THR A 63 0.68 -4.76 -8.35
CA THR A 63 -0.40 -5.73 -8.34
C THR A 63 -1.78 -5.06 -8.37
N ALA A 64 -1.96 -3.94 -7.66
CA ALA A 64 -3.18 -3.15 -7.71
C ALA A 64 -3.50 -2.67 -9.13
N SER A 65 -2.48 -2.32 -9.93
CA SER A 65 -2.71 -1.95 -11.33
C SER A 65 -3.09 -3.13 -12.21
N ILE A 66 -2.56 -4.33 -11.94
CA ILE A 66 -2.95 -5.54 -12.65
C ILE A 66 -4.44 -5.84 -12.41
N ILE A 67 -4.87 -5.79 -11.14
CA ILE A 67 -6.29 -5.96 -10.77
C ILE A 67 -7.17 -4.89 -11.41
N ALA A 68 -6.81 -3.61 -11.28
CA ALA A 68 -7.60 -2.51 -11.81
C ALA A 68 -7.76 -2.53 -13.33
N ASN A 69 -6.69 -2.89 -14.06
CA ASN A 69 -6.74 -3.03 -15.51
C ASN A 69 -7.63 -4.20 -15.94
N ALA A 70 -7.59 -5.33 -15.21
CA ALA A 70 -8.46 -6.48 -15.50
C ALA A 70 -9.94 -6.16 -15.25
N LEU A 71 -10.22 -5.33 -14.24
CA LEU A 71 -11.57 -4.81 -13.97
C LEU A 71 -12.02 -3.71 -14.95
N GLY A 72 -11.14 -3.27 -15.86
CA GLY A 72 -11.46 -2.23 -16.86
C GLY A 72 -11.67 -0.85 -16.24
N LEU A 73 -10.96 -0.52 -15.15
CA LEU A 73 -11.07 0.79 -14.50
C LEU A 73 -10.45 1.91 -15.35
N GLU A 74 -10.94 3.13 -15.15
CA GLU A 74 -10.42 4.30 -15.85
C GLU A 74 -8.98 4.66 -15.40
N PRO A 75 -8.17 5.32 -16.25
CA PRO A 75 -6.77 5.61 -15.94
C PRO A 75 -6.55 6.37 -14.63
N ASP A 76 -7.47 7.28 -14.27
CA ASP A 76 -7.41 8.03 -13.01
C ASP A 76 -7.64 7.12 -11.79
N GLU A 77 -8.58 6.18 -11.89
CA GLU A 77 -8.84 5.16 -10.87
C GLU A 77 -7.67 4.21 -10.72
N VAL A 78 -7.08 3.75 -11.83
CA VAL A 78 -5.87 2.92 -11.84
C VAL A 78 -4.74 3.66 -11.10
N GLN A 79 -4.55 4.95 -11.36
CA GLN A 79 -3.52 5.76 -10.70
C GLN A 79 -3.81 5.91 -9.20
N LYS A 80 -5.07 6.11 -8.79
CA LYS A 80 -5.48 6.19 -7.37
C LYS A 80 -5.23 4.89 -6.62
N VAL A 81 -5.61 3.73 -7.17
CA VAL A 81 -5.39 2.44 -6.49
C VAL A 81 -3.91 2.10 -6.41
N ARG A 82 -3.11 2.46 -7.41
CA ARG A 82 -1.64 2.33 -7.35
C ARG A 82 -1.07 3.13 -6.19
N ILE A 83 -1.47 4.40 -6.06
CA ILE A 83 -1.02 5.26 -4.95
C ILE A 83 -1.50 4.71 -3.60
N ALA A 84 -2.73 4.22 -3.50
CA ALA A 84 -3.22 3.59 -2.28
C ALA A 84 -2.42 2.32 -1.92
N GLY A 85 -2.12 1.46 -2.90
CA GLY A 85 -1.26 0.28 -2.72
C GLY A 85 0.17 0.63 -2.33
N LEU A 86 0.74 1.71 -2.87
CA LEU A 86 2.06 2.20 -2.48
C LEU A 86 2.10 2.68 -1.02
N LEU A 87 1.00 3.22 -0.52
CA LEU A 87 0.95 3.89 0.78
C LEU A 87 0.27 3.07 1.88
N HIS A 88 -0.35 1.92 1.58
CA HIS A 88 -1.11 1.11 2.55
C HIS A 88 -0.31 0.77 3.81
N ASP A 89 0.96 0.46 3.64
CA ASP A 89 1.89 0.08 4.70
C ASP A 89 2.75 1.22 5.25
N VAL A 90 2.50 2.46 4.80
CA VAL A 90 3.22 3.63 5.30
C VAL A 90 2.96 3.90 6.78
N GLY A 91 2.11 3.15 7.47
CA GLY A 91 1.88 3.20 8.92
C GLY A 91 2.70 2.19 9.73
N HIS A 92 3.31 1.20 9.10
CA HIS A 92 4.06 0.17 9.83
C HIS A 92 5.21 0.76 10.63
N SER A 93 5.42 0.19 11.83
CA SER A 93 6.49 0.56 12.75
C SER A 93 7.56 -0.53 12.78
N ALA A 94 8.62 -0.34 13.58
CA ALA A 94 9.70 -1.32 13.70
C ALA A 94 9.14 -2.72 14.03
N LEU A 95 9.74 -3.77 13.47
CA LEU A 95 9.29 -5.16 13.64
C LEU A 95 7.84 -5.44 13.18
N SER A 96 7.29 -4.60 12.31
CA SER A 96 5.97 -4.76 11.69
C SER A 96 4.86 -5.02 12.72
N HIS A 97 4.09 -6.12 12.61
CA HIS A 97 2.98 -6.42 13.52
C HIS A 97 3.40 -6.71 14.97
N ALA A 98 4.69 -6.98 15.24
CA ALA A 98 5.13 -7.27 16.60
C ALA A 98 4.87 -6.09 17.55
N VAL A 99 5.04 -4.86 17.07
CA VAL A 99 4.78 -3.65 17.88
C VAL A 99 3.31 -3.51 18.24
N GLU A 100 2.39 -3.87 17.36
CA GLU A 100 0.95 -3.80 17.65
C GLU A 100 0.61 -4.69 18.87
N GLY A 101 1.20 -5.89 18.93
CA GLY A 101 1.07 -6.78 20.09
C GLY A 101 1.69 -6.22 21.38
N VAL A 102 2.78 -5.45 21.28
CA VAL A 102 3.37 -4.75 22.44
C VAL A 102 2.47 -3.60 22.91
N LEU A 103 1.97 -2.77 21.98
CA LEU A 103 1.06 -1.65 22.27
C LEU A 103 -0.27 -2.12 22.87
N LYS A 104 -0.80 -3.24 22.37
CA LYS A 104 -2.01 -3.87 22.92
C LYS A 104 -1.84 -4.28 24.39
N ARG A 105 -0.67 -4.83 24.74
CA ARG A 105 -0.36 -5.26 26.12
C ARG A 105 0.04 -4.11 27.04
N ASN A 106 0.50 -2.98 26.50
CA ASN A 106 1.04 -1.87 27.27
C ASN A 106 0.35 -0.54 26.93
N THR A 107 -0.79 -0.28 27.58
CA THR A 107 -1.63 0.91 27.34
C THR A 107 -0.95 2.26 27.61
N LYS A 108 0.17 2.26 28.36
CA LYS A 108 1.03 3.44 28.61
C LYS A 108 1.85 3.88 27.40
N TYR A 109 2.14 2.96 26.47
CA TYR A 109 2.93 3.25 25.27
C TYR A 109 2.07 3.46 24.03
N GLN A 110 0.74 3.34 24.16
CA GLN A 110 -0.17 3.56 23.05
C GLN A 110 -0.10 5.02 22.60
N PRO A 111 0.32 5.29 21.35
CA PRO A 111 0.30 6.64 20.81
C PRO A 111 -1.12 7.18 20.75
N VAL A 112 -1.25 8.50 20.90
CA VAL A 112 -2.52 9.22 20.83
C VAL A 112 -2.54 10.01 19.52
N ILE A 113 -3.52 9.70 18.67
CA ILE A 113 -3.78 10.42 17.42
C ILE A 113 -5.21 10.95 17.50
N ASP A 114 -5.39 12.25 17.27
CA ASP A 114 -6.68 12.94 17.34
C ASP A 114 -7.43 12.65 18.67
N GLY A 115 -6.68 12.64 19.77
CA GLY A 115 -7.22 12.38 21.12
C GLY A 115 -7.56 10.91 21.41
N LYS A 116 -7.33 9.98 20.49
CA LYS A 116 -7.61 8.55 20.65
C LYS A 116 -6.33 7.72 20.72
N LYS A 117 -6.28 6.76 21.65
CA LYS A 117 -5.22 5.75 21.68
C LYS A 117 -5.37 4.83 20.48
N VAL A 118 -4.28 4.63 19.75
CA VAL A 118 -4.24 3.79 18.55
C VAL A 118 -3.16 2.71 18.68
N ILE A 119 -3.41 1.57 18.05
CA ILE A 119 -2.56 0.37 18.13
C ILE A 119 -2.20 -0.11 16.73
N LYS A 120 -3.22 -0.16 15.87
CA LYS A 120 -3.18 -0.65 14.50
C LYS A 120 -2.36 0.26 13.57
N HIS A 121 -1.54 -0.35 12.73
CA HIS A 121 -0.74 0.37 11.73
C HIS A 121 -1.62 1.11 10.73
N GLU A 122 -2.82 0.63 10.42
CA GLU A 122 -3.77 1.29 9.53
C GLU A 122 -4.16 2.70 10.05
N SER A 123 -4.25 2.86 11.38
CA SER A 123 -4.48 4.17 11.99
C SER A 123 -3.29 5.12 11.80
N PHE A 124 -2.06 4.59 11.84
CA PHE A 124 -0.85 5.35 11.55
C PHE A 124 -0.78 5.71 10.07
N THR A 125 -1.07 4.76 9.18
CA THR A 125 -1.19 4.95 7.72
C THR A 125 -2.15 6.10 7.44
N LYS A 126 -3.38 6.04 7.97
CA LYS A 126 -4.40 7.08 7.78
C LYS A 126 -3.90 8.46 8.20
N SER A 127 -3.26 8.54 9.37
CA SER A 127 -2.72 9.79 9.90
C SER A 127 -1.58 10.35 9.05
N ILE A 128 -0.65 9.50 8.59
CA ILE A 128 0.47 9.94 7.75
C ILE A 128 -0.04 10.44 6.41
N ILE A 129 -0.94 9.69 5.75
CA ILE A 129 -1.51 10.07 4.45
C ILE A 129 -2.24 11.40 4.57
N LYS A 130 -3.13 11.56 5.56
CA LYS A 130 -3.94 12.77 5.72
C LYS A 130 -3.18 14.00 6.22
N ASN A 131 -2.16 13.81 7.07
CA ASN A 131 -1.55 14.93 7.80
C ASN A 131 -0.13 15.27 7.34
N LYS A 132 0.56 14.38 6.60
CA LYS A 132 1.95 14.61 6.18
C LYS A 132 2.07 14.90 4.70
N PHE A 133 1.45 14.11 3.83
CA PHE A 133 1.55 14.31 2.38
C PHE A 133 0.93 15.64 1.89
N PRO A 134 -0.19 16.13 2.44
CA PRO A 134 -0.71 17.46 2.09
C PRO A 134 0.21 18.64 2.44
N ASN A 135 1.29 18.43 3.20
CA ASN A 135 2.29 19.48 3.46
C ASN A 135 3.39 19.55 2.39
N GLU A 136 3.48 18.54 1.51
CA GLU A 136 4.48 18.45 0.45
C GLU A 136 4.04 19.28 -0.76
N LYS A 137 4.32 20.59 -0.75
CA LYS A 137 3.81 21.56 -1.75
C LYS A 137 3.94 21.13 -3.20
N ASN A 138 5.06 20.50 -3.57
CA ASN A 138 5.28 20.04 -4.95
C ASN A 138 4.35 18.89 -5.32
N ILE A 139 4.13 17.95 -4.39
CA ILE A 139 3.21 16.82 -4.58
C ILE A 139 1.77 17.35 -4.69
N CYS A 140 1.37 18.27 -3.80
CA CYS A 140 0.02 18.85 -3.86
C CYS A 140 -0.27 19.55 -5.19
N ARG A 141 0.67 20.36 -5.68
CA ARG A 141 0.55 21.01 -7.00
C ARG A 141 0.42 20.01 -8.14
N HIS A 142 1.17 18.91 -8.09
CA HIS A 142 1.10 17.87 -9.11
C HIS A 142 -0.26 17.17 -9.07
N VAL A 143 -0.74 16.80 -7.87
CA VAL A 143 -2.06 16.19 -7.67
C VAL A 143 -3.19 17.10 -8.17
N GLU A 144 -3.15 18.38 -7.82
CA GLU A 144 -4.17 19.35 -8.25
C GLU A 144 -4.19 19.54 -9.77
N ALA A 145 -3.01 19.54 -10.41
CA ALA A 145 -2.89 19.66 -11.86
C ALA A 145 -3.31 18.38 -12.61
N GLU A 146 -2.99 17.21 -12.08
CA GLU A 146 -3.26 15.91 -12.72
C GLU A 146 -4.71 15.46 -12.55
N PHE A 147 -5.28 15.62 -11.34
CA PHE A 147 -6.61 15.12 -11.01
C PHE A 147 -7.69 16.20 -10.94
N GLY A 148 -7.32 17.48 -10.99
CA GLY A 148 -8.29 18.59 -10.89
C GLY A 148 -9.03 18.66 -9.54
N VAL A 149 -8.48 18.06 -8.49
CA VAL A 149 -9.07 18.02 -7.15
C VAL A 149 -8.12 18.62 -6.11
N ASP A 150 -8.69 19.18 -5.04
CA ASP A 150 -7.93 19.63 -3.88
C ASP A 150 -7.09 18.48 -3.29
N ALA A 151 -5.81 18.75 -3.03
CA ALA A 151 -4.87 17.73 -2.58
C ALA A 151 -5.26 17.10 -1.22
N HIS A 152 -5.87 17.86 -0.31
CA HIS A 152 -6.32 17.30 0.97
C HIS A 152 -7.47 16.30 0.77
N LYS A 153 -8.43 16.61 -0.11
CA LYS A 153 -9.51 15.68 -0.47
C LYS A 153 -8.97 14.43 -1.15
N PHE A 154 -8.02 14.59 -2.07
CA PHE A 154 -7.35 13.47 -2.74
C PHE A 154 -6.68 12.54 -1.73
N PHE A 155 -5.83 13.08 -0.84
CA PHE A 155 -5.16 12.25 0.16
C PHE A 155 -6.12 11.67 1.21
N ASP A 156 -7.26 12.30 1.50
CA ASP A 156 -8.30 11.70 2.34
C ASP A 156 -8.96 10.48 1.66
N GLU A 157 -9.22 10.56 0.36
CA GLU A 157 -9.72 9.42 -0.45
C GLU A 157 -8.69 8.27 -0.48
N ILE A 158 -7.42 8.59 -0.80
CA ILE A 158 -6.33 7.61 -0.80
C ILE A 158 -6.17 6.97 0.58
N ALA A 159 -6.26 7.76 1.66
CA ALA A 159 -6.14 7.23 3.02
C ALA A 159 -7.25 6.22 3.33
N LYS A 160 -8.49 6.45 2.86
CA LYS A 160 -9.61 5.51 3.04
C LYS A 160 -9.39 4.22 2.26
N MET A 161 -8.93 4.32 1.01
CA MET A 161 -8.59 3.16 0.16
C MET A 161 -7.48 2.32 0.80
N ALA A 162 -6.38 2.98 1.19
CA ALA A 162 -5.18 2.36 1.73
C ALA A 162 -5.40 1.66 3.09
N THR A 163 -6.46 2.00 3.83
CA THR A 163 -6.73 1.47 5.17
C THR A 163 -7.99 0.62 5.25
N GLY A 164 -8.56 0.21 4.10
CA GLY A 164 -9.76 -0.63 4.06
C GLY A 164 -11.05 0.04 4.55
N ASP A 165 -11.12 1.38 4.56
CA ASP A 165 -12.34 2.14 4.90
C ASP A 165 -13.25 2.28 3.67
N ALA A 166 -13.51 1.16 2.99
CA ALA A 166 -14.20 1.12 1.69
C ALA A 166 -15.64 1.61 1.77
N HIS A 167 -16.31 1.45 2.91
CA HIS A 167 -17.67 1.93 3.14
C HIS A 167 -17.79 3.46 3.12
N SER A 168 -16.69 4.16 3.38
CA SER A 168 -16.61 5.62 3.37
C SER A 168 -16.27 6.20 1.98
N LEU A 169 -16.15 5.35 0.96
CA LEU A 169 -15.88 5.72 -0.43
C LEU A 169 -17.17 5.70 -1.26
N GLU A 170 -17.27 6.61 -2.22
CA GLU A 170 -18.35 6.60 -3.22
C GLU A 170 -18.28 5.36 -4.13
N ARG A 171 -17.04 4.89 -4.37
CA ARG A 171 -16.67 3.71 -5.17
C ARG A 171 -15.91 2.70 -4.30
N PRO A 172 -16.61 1.89 -3.47
CA PRO A 172 -15.97 0.98 -2.52
C PRO A 172 -15.02 -0.04 -3.14
N TYR A 173 -15.28 -0.49 -4.37
CA TYR A 173 -14.41 -1.42 -5.09
C TYR A 173 -12.96 -0.94 -5.18
N LEU A 174 -12.70 0.37 -5.23
CA LEU A 174 -11.34 0.92 -5.24
C LEU A 174 -10.58 0.58 -3.95
N GLY A 175 -11.26 0.58 -2.80
CA GLY A 175 -10.70 0.15 -1.53
C GLY A 175 -10.52 -1.37 -1.46
N HIS A 176 -11.44 -2.14 -2.03
CA HIS A 176 -11.38 -3.61 -2.04
C HIS A 176 -10.17 -4.16 -2.80
N ILE A 177 -9.67 -3.43 -3.82
CA ILE A 177 -8.45 -3.81 -4.54
C ILE A 177 -7.23 -3.85 -3.61
N ILE A 178 -7.21 -3.00 -2.58
CA ILE A 178 -6.09 -2.88 -1.64
C ILE A 178 -6.33 -3.70 -0.38
N SER A 179 -7.57 -3.70 0.12
CA SER A 179 -7.98 -4.41 1.32
C SER A 179 -9.33 -5.08 1.10
N GLY A 180 -9.30 -6.39 0.87
CA GLY A 180 -10.44 -7.22 0.52
C GLY A 180 -10.19 -8.69 0.86
N ASP A 181 -11.03 -9.59 0.34
CA ASP A 181 -10.79 -11.03 0.49
C ASP A 181 -9.71 -11.53 -0.48
N ILE A 182 -9.73 -10.99 -1.69
CA ILE A 182 -8.69 -11.15 -2.71
C ILE A 182 -8.24 -9.74 -3.08
N ASP A 183 -7.06 -9.35 -2.60
CA ASP A 183 -6.53 -8.00 -2.76
C ASP A 183 -5.05 -8.02 -3.20
N ALA A 184 -4.57 -6.85 -3.62
CA ALA A 184 -3.21 -6.66 -4.10
C ALA A 184 -2.16 -6.89 -3.00
N ASP A 185 -2.49 -6.56 -1.75
CA ASP A 185 -1.61 -6.75 -0.59
C ASP A 185 -1.31 -8.24 -0.39
N ARG A 186 -2.35 -9.08 -0.33
CA ARG A 186 -2.25 -10.54 -0.18
C ARG A 186 -1.51 -11.19 -1.33
N ILE A 187 -1.82 -10.80 -2.56
CA ILE A 187 -1.16 -11.37 -3.73
C ILE A 187 0.35 -11.05 -3.69
N ASP A 188 0.74 -9.80 -3.38
CA ASP A 188 2.17 -9.47 -3.29
C ASP A 188 2.85 -10.22 -2.15
N PHE A 189 2.34 -10.16 -0.91
CA PHE A 189 3.05 -10.78 0.20
C PHE A 189 3.12 -12.30 0.06
N LEU A 190 2.10 -12.97 -0.50
CA LEU A 190 2.14 -14.43 -0.70
C LEU A 190 3.29 -14.81 -1.64
N LEU A 191 3.43 -14.11 -2.76
CA LEU A 191 4.50 -14.36 -3.72
C LEU A 191 5.88 -13.96 -3.15
N ARG A 192 5.96 -12.79 -2.52
CA ARG A 192 7.20 -12.21 -2.00
C ARG A 192 7.73 -12.96 -0.79
N ASP A 193 6.88 -13.29 0.17
CA ASP A 193 7.26 -14.07 1.34
C ASP A 193 7.68 -15.47 0.91
N SER A 194 6.99 -16.09 -0.04
CA SER A 194 7.40 -17.39 -0.59
C SER A 194 8.78 -17.33 -1.23
N TYR A 195 9.03 -16.28 -2.03
CA TYR A 195 10.32 -16.08 -2.70
C TYR A 195 11.47 -15.92 -1.69
N HIS A 196 11.31 -15.10 -0.65
CA HIS A 196 12.38 -14.80 0.31
C HIS A 196 12.58 -15.87 1.38
N THR A 197 11.52 -16.56 1.79
CA THR A 197 11.60 -17.61 2.82
C THR A 197 11.95 -18.98 2.23
N GLY A 198 11.72 -19.19 0.93
CA GLY A 198 11.78 -20.51 0.30
C GLY A 198 10.60 -21.42 0.69
N VAL A 199 9.63 -20.92 1.46
CA VAL A 199 8.41 -21.65 1.81
C VAL A 199 7.41 -21.50 0.69
N SER A 200 6.87 -22.61 0.21
CA SER A 200 5.75 -22.56 -0.74
C SER A 200 4.46 -22.23 0.02
N LEU A 201 4.06 -20.96 0.06
CA LEU A 201 2.80 -20.52 0.70
C LEU A 201 1.55 -20.79 -0.16
N GLY A 202 1.72 -21.50 -1.28
CA GLY A 202 0.68 -21.88 -2.22
C GLY A 202 1.04 -21.48 -3.65
N LEU A 203 0.80 -22.37 -4.61
CA LEU A 203 0.84 -22.02 -6.03
C LEU A 203 -0.48 -21.33 -6.35
N ILE A 204 -0.48 -19.99 -6.35
CA ILE A 204 -1.63 -19.19 -6.75
C ILE A 204 -1.50 -18.80 -8.22
N ASP A 205 -2.52 -19.13 -9.02
CA ASP A 205 -2.64 -18.64 -10.39
C ASP A 205 -3.22 -17.22 -10.34
N VAL A 206 -2.34 -16.24 -10.18
CA VAL A 206 -2.71 -14.82 -10.07
C VAL A 206 -3.45 -14.36 -11.32
N ASP A 207 -3.03 -14.80 -12.50
CA ASP A 207 -3.65 -14.42 -13.76
C ASP A 207 -5.10 -14.91 -13.81
N GLN A 208 -5.34 -16.19 -13.50
CA GLN A 208 -6.70 -16.74 -13.46
C GLN A 208 -7.58 -16.04 -12.42
N ILE A 209 -7.05 -15.79 -11.22
CA ILE A 209 -7.79 -15.10 -10.15
C ILE A 209 -8.20 -13.71 -10.63
N VAL A 210 -7.23 -12.91 -11.11
CA VAL A 210 -7.46 -11.52 -11.51
C VAL A 210 -8.42 -11.43 -12.69
N GLN A 211 -8.27 -12.29 -13.71
CA GLN A 211 -9.16 -12.30 -14.88
C GLN A 211 -10.59 -12.75 -14.55
N SER A 212 -10.80 -13.40 -13.40
CA SER A 212 -12.13 -13.84 -12.94
C SER A 212 -12.84 -12.81 -12.07
N LEU A 213 -12.17 -11.73 -11.65
CA LEU A 213 -12.78 -10.69 -10.82
C LEU A 213 -13.77 -9.86 -11.65
N THR A 214 -14.89 -9.48 -11.03
CA THR A 214 -15.89 -8.61 -11.63
C THR A 214 -16.44 -7.64 -10.60
N ILE A 215 -16.86 -6.46 -11.04
CA ILE A 215 -17.56 -5.52 -10.14
C ILE A 215 -19.06 -5.80 -10.20
N LYS A 216 -19.67 -6.06 -9.05
CA LYS A 216 -21.12 -6.18 -8.88
C LYS A 216 -21.57 -5.38 -7.67
N ASP A 217 -22.62 -4.58 -7.82
CA ASP A 217 -23.19 -3.75 -6.74
C ASP A 217 -22.13 -2.86 -6.04
N LYS A 218 -21.20 -2.30 -6.84
CA LYS A 218 -20.04 -1.49 -6.42
C LYS A 218 -19.02 -2.22 -5.53
N ARG A 219 -19.02 -3.55 -5.53
CA ARG A 219 -18.03 -4.40 -4.85
C ARG A 219 -17.36 -5.32 -5.86
N ILE A 220 -16.18 -5.82 -5.50
CA ILE A 220 -15.47 -6.89 -6.21
C ILE A 220 -15.94 -8.21 -5.61
#